data_AF-A0A0D6LAT8-F1
#
_entry.id   AF-A0A0D6LAT8-F1
#
_cell.length_a   1.000
_cell.length_b   1.000
_cell.length_c   1.000
_cell.angle_alpha   90.00
_cell.angle_beta   90.00
_cell.angle_gamma   90.00
#
_symmetry.space_group_name_H-M   'P 1'
#
loop_
_entity.id
_entity.type
_entity.pdbx_description
1 polymer ?
#
loop_
_entity_poly.entity_id
_entity_poly.type
_entity_poly.pdbx_seq_one_letter_code
_entity_poly.pdbx_strand_id
1 'polypeptide(L)'
;MTVDDKVWMIELIRGMRVDHAMLLLYPKVQRRNLFSFRIVPVDHLELQDPSEMTTVTGSVRASYENLNHTKAYLIDNGIVLFLWIGLGVAEAWVQDIFGVNSIAMLDTENVGPRKRKLFVVREKDALEPWMKKFLVEDRSGPNVMSYVDFLCYIHREIRNILS
;
A
#
# COMPACT_ATOMS: atom_id res chain seq x y z
N MET A 1 -12.99 -9.19 -7.32
CA MET A 1 -12.54 -8.50 -8.53
C MET A 1 -13.44 -8.96 -9.65
N THR A 2 -14.30 -8.06 -10.11
CA THR A 2 -15.28 -8.31 -11.15
C THR A 2 -14.57 -8.46 -12.50
N VAL A 3 -15.32 -8.84 -13.54
CA VAL A 3 -14.78 -8.86 -14.91
C VAL A 3 -14.47 -7.43 -15.35
N ASP A 4 -15.32 -6.48 -15.01
CA ASP A 4 -15.12 -5.06 -15.29
C ASP A 4 -13.83 -4.52 -14.65
N ASP A 5 -13.54 -4.87 -13.39
CA ASP A 5 -12.28 -4.50 -12.72
C ASP A 5 -11.05 -5.00 -13.49
N LYS A 6 -11.12 -6.24 -14.01
CA LYS A 6 -10.04 -6.86 -14.77
C LYS A 6 -9.83 -6.17 -16.11
N VAL A 7 -10.91 -5.96 -16.85
CA VAL A 7 -10.88 -5.29 -18.16
C VAL A 7 -10.36 -3.87 -18.01
N TRP A 8 -10.82 -3.17 -16.97
CA TRP A 8 -10.36 -1.83 -16.65
C TRP A 8 -8.86 -1.79 -16.34
N MET A 9 -8.34 -2.71 -15.52
CA MET A 9 -6.89 -2.79 -15.25
C MET A 9 -6.07 -3.15 -16.50
N ILE A 10 -6.56 -4.04 -17.34
CA ILE A 10 -5.88 -4.41 -18.60
C ILE A 10 -5.76 -3.17 -19.49
N GLU A 11 -6.85 -2.42 -19.66
CA GLU A 11 -6.85 -1.22 -20.50
C GLU A 11 -5.98 -0.11 -19.90
N LEU A 12 -6.01 0.05 -18.57
CA LEU A 12 -5.16 0.98 -17.85
C LEU A 12 -3.67 0.70 -18.11
N ILE A 13 -3.23 -0.56 -17.97
CA ILE A 13 -1.82 -0.94 -18.19
C ILE A 13 -1.39 -0.68 -19.64
N ARG A 14 -2.29 -0.89 -20.62
CA ARG A 14 -1.99 -0.67 -22.04
C ARG A 14 -1.70 0.79 -22.37
N GLY A 15 -2.32 1.74 -21.66
CA GLY A 15 -2.11 3.18 -21.84
C GLY A 15 -0.97 3.76 -20.99
N MET A 16 -0.35 2.97 -20.10
CA MET A 16 0.61 3.47 -19.13
C MET A 16 2.05 3.47 -19.65
N ARG A 17 2.79 4.51 -19.26
CA ARG A 17 4.25 4.53 -19.40
C ARG A 17 4.88 3.49 -18.48
N VAL A 18 6.05 3.00 -18.86
CA VAL A 18 6.81 1.99 -18.09
C VAL A 18 7.02 2.41 -16.64
N ASP A 19 7.30 3.70 -16.39
CA ASP A 19 7.48 4.24 -15.04
C ASP A 19 6.23 4.08 -14.16
N HIS A 20 5.03 4.29 -14.72
CA HIS A 20 3.78 4.11 -14.00
C HIS A 20 3.34 2.63 -13.92
N ALA A 21 3.56 1.85 -14.97
CA ALA A 21 3.25 0.42 -14.98
C ALA A 21 4.11 -0.35 -13.96
N MET A 22 5.36 0.05 -13.78
CA MET A 22 6.26 -0.55 -12.79
C MET A 22 5.72 -0.40 -11.36
N LEU A 23 5.11 0.74 -11.03
CA LEU A 23 4.51 0.98 -9.70
C LEU A 23 3.32 0.06 -9.41
N LEU A 24 2.60 -0.33 -10.47
CA LEU A 24 1.44 -1.20 -10.43
C LEU A 24 1.82 -2.68 -10.27
N LEU A 25 2.89 -3.09 -10.95
CA LEU A 25 3.35 -4.48 -10.98
C LEU A 25 4.23 -4.83 -9.78
N TYR A 26 5.11 -3.92 -9.37
CA TYR A 26 5.92 -4.09 -8.20
C TYR A 26 5.94 -2.77 -7.41
N PRO A 27 5.24 -2.70 -6.28
CA PRO A 27 5.10 -1.51 -5.46
C PRO A 27 6.38 -1.17 -4.69
N LYS A 28 7.57 -1.27 -5.30
CA LYS A 28 8.86 -0.86 -4.73
C LYS A 28 10.01 -0.79 -5.73
N VAL A 29 10.27 0.40 -6.28
CA VAL A 29 11.63 0.93 -6.47
C VAL A 29 11.49 2.45 -6.47
N GLN A 30 12.18 3.16 -5.57
CA GLN A 30 12.48 4.56 -5.84
C GLN A 30 13.90 4.89 -5.43
N ARG A 31 14.76 5.04 -6.44
CA ARG A 31 15.65 6.20 -6.46
C ARG A 31 14.95 7.30 -7.25
N ARG A 32 15.06 8.51 -6.70
CA ARG A 32 14.63 9.82 -7.17
C ARG A 32 13.15 10.19 -6.95
N ASN A 33 13.01 11.23 -6.15
CA ASN A 33 11.98 12.28 -6.07
C ASN A 33 10.76 12.12 -6.97
N LEU A 34 9.59 12.37 -6.36
CA LEU A 34 8.22 12.39 -6.87
C LEU A 34 7.48 11.04 -6.86
N PHE A 35 6.61 10.87 -5.86
CA PHE A 35 5.36 10.08 -5.95
C PHE A 35 5.48 8.63 -6.49
N SER A 36 6.30 7.78 -5.86
CA SER A 36 6.13 6.31 -5.97
C SER A 36 5.36 5.78 -4.78
N PHE A 37 4.70 4.65 -4.99
CA PHE A 37 4.29 3.69 -3.95
C PHE A 37 5.29 3.65 -2.81
N ARG A 38 4.89 4.18 -1.65
CA ARG A 38 5.66 4.09 -0.42
C ARG A 38 4.72 3.66 0.68
N ILE A 39 5.14 2.62 1.41
CA ILE A 39 4.64 2.32 2.75
C ILE A 39 5.38 3.24 3.70
N VAL A 40 4.74 4.34 4.11
CA VAL A 40 5.37 5.44 4.86
C VAL A 40 4.91 5.42 6.30
N PRO A 41 5.80 5.24 7.29
CA PRO A 41 5.43 5.50 8.68
C PRO A 41 5.14 7.00 8.85
N VAL A 42 3.92 7.34 9.28
CA VAL A 42 3.45 8.74 9.46
C VAL A 42 3.57 9.19 10.93
N ASP A 43 4.09 8.32 11.80
CA ASP A 43 4.21 8.53 13.25
C ASP A 43 5.14 9.70 13.64
N HIS A 44 6.03 10.13 12.74
CA HIS A 44 7.00 11.21 12.98
C HIS A 44 7.12 12.22 11.84
N LEU A 45 6.06 12.48 11.07
CA LEU A 45 6.09 13.61 10.12
C LEU A 45 5.95 14.94 10.86
N GLU A 46 7.08 15.51 11.28
CA GLU A 46 7.16 16.92 11.62
C GLU A 46 7.11 17.75 10.32
N LEU A 47 6.07 18.57 10.16
CA LEU A 47 5.98 19.55 9.08
C LEU A 47 6.96 20.69 9.39
N GLN A 48 8.23 20.54 9.00
CA GLN A 48 9.12 21.69 8.86
C GLN A 48 8.77 22.40 7.54
N ASP A 49 8.02 23.49 7.69
CA ASP A 49 7.54 24.43 6.67
C ASP A 49 6.52 23.91 5.61
N PRO A 50 5.44 24.66 5.33
CA PRO A 50 4.42 24.29 4.32
C PRO A 50 4.93 24.28 2.86
N SER A 51 6.16 24.74 2.64
CA SER A 51 6.83 24.83 1.34
C SER A 51 7.88 23.74 1.09
N GLU A 52 8.29 22.99 2.12
CA GLU A 52 9.24 21.90 1.96
C GLU A 52 8.51 20.55 2.02
N MET A 53 8.56 19.83 0.90
CA MET A 53 8.02 18.48 0.81
C MET A 53 8.85 17.57 1.70
N THR A 54 8.33 17.27 2.90
CA THR A 54 8.98 16.44 3.92
C THR A 54 9.59 15.20 3.27
N THR A 55 10.91 15.04 3.39
CA THR A 55 11.60 13.86 2.87
C THR A 55 11.18 12.65 3.69
N VAL A 56 10.18 11.94 3.20
CA VAL A 56 9.74 10.70 3.80
C VAL A 56 10.86 9.66 3.73
N THR A 57 11.44 9.32 4.87
CA THR A 57 12.52 8.35 5.03
C THR A 57 11.96 6.95 5.25
N GLY A 58 12.43 5.99 4.44
CA GLY A 58 12.08 4.57 4.57
C GLY A 58 10.81 4.17 3.81
N SER A 59 10.95 3.25 2.85
CA SER A 59 9.82 2.53 2.25
C SER A 59 9.90 1.09 2.73
N VAL A 60 8.78 0.52 3.21
CA VAL A 60 8.69 -0.84 3.80
C VAL A 60 8.03 -1.81 2.81
N ARG A 61 8.53 -3.07 2.71
CA ARG A 61 8.13 -4.00 1.63
C ARG A 61 6.63 -4.24 1.71
N ALA A 62 5.97 -4.40 0.56
CA ALA A 62 4.52 -4.54 0.44
C ALA A 62 4.06 -5.95 0.85
N SER A 63 4.33 -6.28 2.11
CA SER A 63 3.89 -7.48 2.82
C SER A 63 3.35 -7.04 4.18
N TYR A 64 2.26 -7.66 4.58
CA TYR A 64 1.53 -7.42 5.82
C TYR A 64 2.41 -7.65 7.05
N GLU A 65 3.37 -8.57 6.97
CA GLU A 65 4.31 -8.86 8.07
C GLU A 65 5.17 -7.65 8.45
N ASN A 66 5.34 -6.69 7.53
CA ASN A 66 6.12 -5.49 7.81
C ASN A 66 5.27 -4.34 8.36
N LEU A 67 3.95 -4.49 8.46
CA LEU A 67 3.05 -3.49 9.05
C LEU A 67 3.01 -3.68 10.57
N ASN A 68 3.62 -2.75 11.30
CA ASN A 68 3.58 -2.76 12.76
C ASN A 68 2.27 -2.14 13.29
N HIS A 69 1.58 -2.87 14.16
CA HIS A 69 0.37 -2.47 14.89
C HIS A 69 0.49 -1.16 15.68
N THR A 70 1.70 -0.74 16.06
CA THR A 70 1.92 0.52 16.80
C THR A 70 2.08 1.75 15.92
N LYS A 71 2.09 1.57 14.59
CA LYS A 71 2.36 2.64 13.62
C LYS A 71 1.23 2.80 12.60
N ALA A 72 1.23 3.94 11.93
CA ALA A 72 0.37 4.20 10.77
C ALA A 72 1.22 4.20 9.50
N TYR A 73 0.69 3.61 8.42
CA TYR A 73 1.36 3.49 7.14
C TYR A 73 0.51 4.04 5.99
N LEU A 74 1.05 4.95 5.20
CA LEU A 74 0.45 5.31 3.90
C LEU A 74 0.87 4.26 2.85
N ILE A 75 0.00 3.78 1.97
CA ILE A 75 0.27 2.76 0.95
C ILE A 75 -0.27 3.28 -0.41
N ASP A 76 0.59 3.54 -1.40
CA ASP A 76 0.20 4.21 -2.66
C ASP A 76 0.33 3.33 -3.91
N ASN A 77 -0.73 2.64 -4.36
CA ASN A 77 -0.67 1.79 -5.57
C ASN A 77 -0.70 2.49 -6.92
N GLY A 78 -0.51 3.82 -6.96
CA GLY A 78 -0.67 4.60 -8.19
C GLY A 78 -2.12 4.75 -8.66
N ILE A 79 -3.00 3.82 -8.28
CA ILE A 79 -4.45 3.83 -8.51
C ILE A 79 -5.19 4.29 -7.25
N VAL A 80 -4.91 3.62 -6.12
CA VAL A 80 -5.57 3.84 -4.84
C VAL A 80 -4.52 4.17 -3.80
N LEU A 81 -4.86 5.11 -2.93
CA LEU A 81 -4.06 5.47 -1.76
C LEU A 81 -4.76 4.90 -0.52
N PHE A 82 -4.07 4.10 0.27
CA PHE A 82 -4.57 3.64 1.57
C PHE A 82 -3.79 4.30 2.69
N LEU A 83 -4.47 4.67 3.76
CA LEU A 83 -3.84 5.02 5.02
C LEU A 83 -4.22 3.95 6.03
N TRP A 84 -3.29 3.03 6.28
CA TRP A 84 -3.46 1.97 7.26
C TRP A 84 -3.06 2.47 8.65
N ILE A 85 -3.91 2.25 9.64
CA ILE A 85 -3.69 2.67 11.03
C ILE A 85 -3.75 1.43 11.92
N GLY A 86 -2.64 1.10 12.58
CA GLY A 86 -2.58 0.02 13.55
C GLY A 86 -3.34 0.35 14.84
N LEU A 87 -3.83 -0.66 15.54
CA LEU A 87 -4.62 -0.47 16.77
C LEU A 87 -3.82 0.14 17.93
N GLY A 88 -2.49 0.00 17.91
CA GLY A 88 -1.59 0.48 18.95
C GLY A 88 -0.96 1.86 18.65
N VAL A 89 -1.49 2.60 17.68
CA VAL A 89 -1.04 3.96 17.38
C VAL A 89 -1.39 4.89 18.55
N ALA A 90 -0.49 5.82 18.87
CA ALA A 90 -0.69 6.79 19.94
C ALA A 90 -1.96 7.63 19.71
N GLU A 91 -2.86 7.66 20.69
CA GLU A 91 -4.12 8.41 20.60
C GLU A 91 -3.89 9.92 20.38
N ALA A 92 -2.79 10.46 20.93
CA ALA A 92 -2.38 11.85 20.68
C ALA A 92 -2.18 12.15 19.19
N TRP A 93 -1.54 11.23 18.44
CA TRP A 93 -1.34 11.38 17.00
C TRP A 93 -2.67 11.31 16.22
N VAL A 94 -3.58 10.44 16.66
CA VAL A 94 -4.93 10.32 16.05
C VAL A 94 -5.74 11.59 16.30
N GLN A 95 -5.63 12.15 17.50
CA GLN A 95 -6.28 13.41 17.85
C GLN A 95 -5.71 14.58 17.04
N ASP A 96 -4.39 14.65 16.86
CA ASP A 96 -3.74 15.72 16.10
C ASP A 96 -4.08 15.68 14.60
N ILE A 97 -4.18 14.50 13.99
CA ILE A 97 -4.40 14.36 12.55
C ILE A 97 -5.88 14.33 12.18
N PHE A 98 -6.70 13.60 12.93
CA PHE A 98 -8.11 13.36 12.61
C PHE A 98 -9.07 14.14 13.50
N GLY A 99 -8.60 14.74 14.60
CA GLY A 99 -9.46 15.44 15.56
C GLY A 99 -10.33 14.50 16.39
N VAL A 100 -9.99 13.21 16.45
CA VAL A 100 -10.79 12.17 17.11
C VAL A 100 -10.03 11.57 18.29
N ASN A 101 -10.72 11.35 19.41
CA ASN A 101 -10.13 10.83 20.64
C ASN A 101 -9.72 9.35 20.59
N SER A 102 -10.19 8.60 19.59
CA SER A 102 -9.92 7.16 19.47
C SER A 102 -10.05 6.67 18.03
N ILE A 103 -9.28 5.63 17.70
CA ILE A 103 -9.29 4.94 16.41
C ILE A 103 -10.68 4.36 16.09
N ALA A 104 -11.47 3.99 17.11
CA ALA A 104 -12.81 3.43 16.94
C ALA A 104 -13.82 4.43 16.34
N MET A 105 -13.63 5.73 16.57
CA MET A 105 -14.50 6.81 16.10
C MET A 105 -14.03 7.42 14.77
N LEU A 106 -12.91 6.95 14.22
CA LEU A 106 -12.47 7.34 12.88
C LEU A 106 -13.50 6.89 11.84
N ASP A 107 -13.96 7.87 11.10
CA ASP A 107 -14.82 7.63 9.96
C ASP A 107 -13.98 7.16 8.77
N THR A 108 -14.25 5.95 8.30
CA THR A 108 -13.53 5.34 7.18
C THR A 108 -14.14 5.68 5.83
N GLU A 109 -15.17 6.54 5.79
CA GLU A 109 -15.82 6.94 4.54
C GLU A 109 -15.08 8.07 3.79
N ASN A 110 -14.53 7.70 2.63
CA ASN A 110 -13.93 8.52 1.55
C ASN A 110 -13.57 9.99 1.89
N VAL A 111 -12.37 10.22 2.41
CA VAL A 111 -11.82 11.57 2.56
C VAL A 111 -11.20 12.04 1.23
N GLY A 112 -11.89 12.94 0.53
CA GLY A 112 -11.25 13.91 -0.38
C GLY A 112 -11.52 13.77 -1.89
N PRO A 113 -11.75 14.89 -2.62
CA PRO A 113 -11.98 14.87 -4.06
C PRO A 113 -10.68 15.16 -4.87
N ARG A 114 -10.62 14.53 -6.06
CA ARG A 114 -10.02 15.01 -7.34
C ARG A 114 -8.68 14.52 -7.88
N LYS A 115 -7.84 13.71 -7.22
CA LYS A 115 -6.68 13.11 -7.95
C LYS A 115 -6.40 11.63 -7.69
N ARG A 116 -6.56 11.12 -6.46
CA ARG A 116 -6.60 9.69 -6.11
C ARG A 116 -7.52 9.52 -4.90
N LYS A 117 -8.33 8.46 -4.86
CA LYS A 117 -9.18 8.17 -3.71
C LYS A 117 -8.30 7.68 -2.56
N LEU A 118 -8.38 8.37 -1.42
CA LEU A 118 -7.75 7.96 -0.17
C LEU A 118 -8.75 7.13 0.65
N PHE A 119 -8.34 5.93 1.03
CA PHE A 119 -9.10 5.04 1.92
C PHE A 119 -8.38 4.94 3.26
N VAL A 120 -9.06 5.34 4.34
CA VAL A 120 -8.57 5.09 5.69
C VAL A 120 -8.94 3.66 6.07
N VAL A 121 -7.95 2.85 6.44
CA VAL A 121 -8.11 1.45 6.82
C VAL A 121 -7.59 1.27 8.23
N ARG A 122 -8.44 0.81 9.14
CA ARG A 122 -8.00 0.45 10.48
C ARG A 122 -7.64 -1.02 10.52
N GLU A 123 -6.73 -1.38 11.40
CA GLU A 123 -6.49 -2.79 11.70
C GLU A 123 -7.78 -3.46 12.23
N LYS A 124 -8.03 -4.67 11.73
CA LYS A 124 -9.22 -5.52 11.90
C LYS A 124 -10.52 -4.93 11.34
N ASP A 125 -10.42 -3.91 10.48
CA ASP A 125 -11.59 -3.31 9.83
C ASP A 125 -12.03 -4.10 8.58
N ALA A 126 -13.26 -3.86 8.13
CA ALA A 126 -13.86 -4.53 6.98
C ALA A 126 -13.10 -4.28 5.66
N LEU A 127 -12.37 -3.16 5.56
CA LEU A 127 -11.56 -2.81 4.39
C LEU A 127 -10.18 -3.49 4.39
N GLU A 128 -9.73 -4.06 5.51
CA GLU A 128 -8.39 -4.67 5.59
C GLU A 128 -8.23 -5.88 4.66
N PRO A 129 -9.18 -6.84 4.55
CA PRO A 129 -9.06 -7.94 3.59
C PRO A 129 -9.05 -7.46 2.13
N TRP A 130 -9.64 -6.30 1.84
CA TRP A 130 -9.56 -5.69 0.52
C TRP A 130 -8.20 -5.06 0.28
N MET A 131 -7.69 -4.28 1.24
CA MET A 131 -6.34 -3.70 1.20
C MET A 131 -5.25 -4.76 1.03
N LYS A 132 -5.35 -5.89 1.74
CA LYS A 132 -4.39 -7.02 1.67
C LYS A 132 -4.19 -7.56 0.26
N LYS A 133 -5.19 -7.44 -0.62
CA LYS A 133 -5.09 -7.87 -2.04
C LYS A 133 -4.09 -7.04 -2.84
N PHE A 134 -3.72 -5.85 -2.35
CA PHE A 134 -2.73 -4.97 -2.98
C PHE A 134 -1.31 -5.19 -2.42
N LEU A 135 -1.13 -6.06 -1.41
CA LEU A 135 0.17 -6.44 -0.87
C LEU A 135 0.72 -7.62 -1.69
N VAL A 136 1.39 -7.30 -2.80
CA VAL A 136 1.75 -8.26 -3.85
C VAL A 136 2.76 -9.34 -3.43
N GLU A 137 3.46 -9.16 -2.30
CA GLU A 137 4.41 -10.16 -1.82
C GLU A 137 3.71 -11.30 -1.05
N ASP A 138 2.51 -11.05 -0.52
CA ASP A 138 1.77 -11.98 0.30
C ASP A 138 0.84 -12.87 -0.51
N ARG A 139 0.52 -14.04 0.07
CA ARG A 139 -0.51 -14.93 -0.47
C ARG A 139 -1.90 -14.30 -0.29
N SER A 140 -2.38 -13.61 -1.33
CA SER A 140 -3.70 -12.98 -1.35
C SER A 140 -4.88 -13.96 -1.58
N GLY A 141 -4.61 -15.24 -1.87
CA GLY A 141 -5.65 -16.26 -2.05
C GLY A 141 -5.09 -17.65 -2.37
N PRO A 142 -5.95 -18.69 -2.43
CA PRO A 142 -5.51 -20.09 -2.61
C PRO A 142 -4.77 -20.33 -3.94
N ASN A 143 -5.15 -19.61 -4.99
CA ASN A 143 -4.54 -19.72 -6.33
C ASN A 143 -3.49 -18.64 -6.62
N VAL A 144 -3.13 -17.83 -5.63
CA VAL A 144 -2.09 -16.81 -5.76
C VAL A 144 -0.85 -17.32 -5.02
N MET A 145 0.28 -17.33 -5.71
CA MET A 145 1.57 -17.71 -5.11
C MET A 145 2.13 -16.51 -4.36
N SER A 146 2.72 -16.72 -3.19
CA SER A 146 3.54 -15.68 -2.57
C SER A 146 4.81 -15.43 -3.39
N TYR A 147 5.51 -14.35 -3.11
CA TYR A 147 6.81 -14.09 -3.72
C TYR A 147 7.78 -15.27 -3.53
N VAL A 148 7.83 -15.87 -2.33
CA VAL A 148 8.70 -17.01 -2.01
C VAL A 148 8.26 -18.27 -2.76
N ASP A 149 6.96 -18.54 -2.83
CA ASP A 149 6.43 -19.70 -3.58
C ASP A 149 6.78 -19.60 -5.06
N PHE A 150 6.68 -18.40 -5.65
CA PHE A 150 7.01 -18.16 -7.05
C PHE A 150 8.51 -18.38 -7.32
N LEU A 151 9.40 -17.93 -6.45
CA LEU A 151 10.83 -18.21 -6.58
C LEU A 151 11.15 -19.70 -6.52
N CYS A 152 10.52 -20.44 -5.60
CA CYS A 152 10.66 -21.89 -5.51
C CYS A 152 10.16 -22.59 -6.77
N TYR A 153 9.04 -22.12 -7.34
CA TYR A 153 8.50 -22.63 -8.61
C TYR A 153 9.46 -22.41 -9.77
N ILE A 154 9.95 -21.18 -9.97
CA ILE A 154 10.92 -20.86 -11.03
C ILE A 154 12.20 -21.68 -10.88
N HIS A 155 12.71 -21.81 -9.66
CA HIS A 155 13.89 -22.64 -9.40
C HIS A 155 13.67 -24.11 -9.79
N ARG A 156 12.48 -24.66 -9.53
CA ARG A 156 12.13 -26.04 -9.93
C ARG A 156 12.05 -26.18 -11.44
N GLU A 157 11.44 -25.24 -12.13
CA GLU A 157 11.34 -25.25 -13.60
C GLU A 157 12.72 -25.13 -14.26
N ILE A 158 13.58 -24.24 -13.77
CA ILE A 158 14.97 -24.12 -14.25
C ILE A 158 15.72 -25.45 -14.08
N ARG A 159 15.56 -26.11 -12.92
CA ARG A 159 16.18 -27.42 -12.68
C ARG A 159 15.67 -28.51 -13.62
N ASN A 160 14.38 -28.49 -13.97
CA ASN A 160 13.79 -29.45 -14.91
C ASN A 160 14.29 -29.24 -16.35
N ILE A 161 14.63 -28.01 -16.74
CA ILE A 161 15.17 -27.72 -18.09
C ILE A 161 16.65 -28.10 -18.20
N LEU A 162 17.39 -27.99 -17.10
CA LEU A 162 18.83 -28.30 -17.05
C LEU A 162 19.13 -29.79 -16.85
N SER A 163 18.13 -30.58 -16.44
CA SER A 163 18.23 -32.03 -16.27
C SER A 163 17.70 -32.77 -17.49
#